data_AF-A0A847IP29-F1
#
_entry.id   AF-A0A847IP29-F1
#
_cell.length_a   1.000
_cell.length_b   1.000
_cell.length_c   1.000
_cell.angle_alpha   90.00
_cell.angle_beta   90.00
_cell.angle_gamma   90.00
#
_symmetry.space_group_name_H-M   'P 1'
#
loop_
_entity.id
_entity.type
_entity.pdbx_description
1 polymer ?
#
loop_
_entity_poly.entity_id
_entity_poly.type
_entity_poly.pdbx_seq_one_letter_code
_entity_poly.pdbx_strand_id
1 'polypeptide(L)'
;VLYAYLQDVQSVLAPGIAAAFLMGIIWKRASAKGGMWGLITGFVIGLTRLGAKVFYTSVDSATHSGLFYSVFYETNWLFFCGWMFLFCIIVIIVVSMFTKAPQPAMIQGLVFGTATEAEKAETRASWNHWDVIHTLIILGITAAFYWYFW
;
A
#
# COMPACT_ATOMS: atom_id res chain seq x y z
N VAL A 1 2.35 13.47 -20.06
CA VAL A 1 3.48 12.52 -20.28
C VAL A 1 4.33 12.37 -19.03
N LEU A 2 4.90 13.45 -18.47
CA LEU A 2 5.73 13.37 -17.25
C LEU A 2 4.96 12.88 -16.00
N TYR A 3 3.74 13.36 -15.77
CA TYR A 3 2.91 12.92 -14.63
C TYR A 3 2.63 11.42 -14.63
N ALA A 4 2.18 10.87 -15.77
CA ALA A 4 1.90 9.44 -15.90
C ALA A 4 3.16 8.59 -15.70
N TYR A 5 4.32 9.06 -16.17
CA TYR A 5 5.60 8.40 -15.92
C TYR A 5 5.97 8.41 -14.43
N LEU A 6 5.85 9.55 -13.76
CA LEU A 6 6.10 9.65 -12.32
C LEU A 6 5.16 8.76 -11.51
N GLN A 7 3.87 8.73 -11.86
CA GLN A 7 2.90 7.84 -11.24
C GLN A 7 3.25 6.38 -11.45
N ASP A 8 3.67 6.00 -12.66
CA ASP A 8 4.06 4.63 -12.96
C ASP A 8 5.26 4.18 -12.11
N VAL A 9 6.29 5.03 -11.97
CA VAL A 9 7.44 4.77 -11.09
C VAL A 9 7.05 4.75 -9.61
N GLN A 10 6.17 5.65 -9.16
CA GLN A 10 5.70 5.66 -7.78
C GLN A 10 4.83 4.43 -7.45
N SER A 11 4.04 3.97 -8.42
CA SER A 11 3.12 2.84 -8.27
C SER A 11 3.81 1.51 -8.00
N VAL A 12 5.10 1.40 -8.33
CA VAL A 12 5.89 0.19 -8.06
C VAL A 12 6.67 0.25 -6.75
N LEU A 13 6.83 1.42 -6.14
CA LEU A 13 7.55 1.59 -4.87
C LEU A 13 6.61 1.76 -3.67
N ALA A 14 5.51 2.49 -3.85
CA ALA A 14 4.55 2.80 -2.80
C ALA A 14 3.86 1.57 -2.15
N PRO A 15 3.49 0.50 -2.89
CA PRO A 15 2.68 -0.59 -2.34
C PRO A 15 3.31 -1.32 -1.15
N GLY A 16 4.61 -1.64 -1.23
CA GLY A 16 5.31 -2.35 -0.16
C GLY A 16 5.38 -1.52 1.12
N ILE A 17 5.63 -0.23 0.98
CA ILE A 17 5.68 0.73 2.09
C ILE A 17 4.30 0.86 2.73
N ALA A 18 3.27 1.12 1.92
CA ALA A 18 1.89 1.25 2.38
C ALA A 18 1.42 -0.03 3.11
N ALA A 19 1.75 -1.22 2.59
CA ALA A 19 1.42 -2.49 3.23
C ALA A 19 2.09 -2.65 4.59
N ALA A 20 3.39 -2.34 4.69
CA ALA A 20 4.14 -2.43 5.95
C ALA A 20 3.60 -1.46 7.01
N PHE A 21 3.35 -0.20 6.63
CA PHE A 21 2.77 0.80 7.53
C PHE A 21 1.36 0.43 7.98
N LEU A 22 0.47 0.08 7.03
CA LEU A 22 -0.90 -0.28 7.35
C LEU A 22 -0.94 -1.47 8.33
N MET A 23 -0.23 -2.55 8.02
CA MET A 23 -0.19 -3.74 8.88
C MET A 23 0.41 -3.43 10.25
N GLY A 24 1.41 -2.54 10.31
CA GLY A 24 2.00 -2.05 11.55
C GLY A 24 1.01 -1.30 12.45
N ILE A 25 0.02 -0.61 11.89
CA ILE A 25 -0.97 0.16 12.65
C ILE A 25 -2.19 -0.70 13.03
N ILE A 26 -2.64 -1.58 12.15
CA ILE A 26 -3.90 -2.32 12.34
C ILE A 26 -3.74 -3.67 13.05
N TRP A 27 -2.56 -4.30 12.99
CA TRP A 27 -2.39 -5.69 13.43
C TRP A 27 -1.26 -5.90 14.43
N LYS A 28 -1.62 -6.18 15.69
CA LYS A 28 -0.66 -6.39 16.80
C LYS A 28 0.39 -7.47 16.57
N ARG A 29 0.08 -8.45 15.70
CA ARG A 29 0.95 -9.59 15.43
C ARG A 29 1.97 -9.30 14.31
N ALA A 30 1.80 -8.20 13.57
CA ALA A 30 2.76 -7.74 12.56
C ALA A 30 4.14 -7.62 13.20
N SER A 31 5.09 -8.43 12.72
CA SER A 31 6.45 -8.44 13.27
C SER A 31 7.37 -7.55 12.43
N ALA A 32 8.46 -7.06 13.04
CA ALA A 32 9.47 -6.29 12.31
C ALA A 32 10.06 -7.08 11.11
N LYS A 33 10.23 -8.40 11.27
CA LYS A 33 10.64 -9.29 10.18
C LYS A 33 9.56 -9.39 9.11
N GLY A 34 8.28 -9.49 9.49
CA GLY A 34 7.16 -9.47 8.55
C GLY A 34 7.17 -8.21 7.69
N GLY A 35 7.25 -7.04 8.32
CA GLY A 35 7.37 -5.75 7.63
C GLY A 35 8.59 -5.67 6.70
N MET A 36 9.77 -6.09 7.18
CA MET A 36 10.99 -6.13 6.38
C MET A 36 10.85 -7.00 5.12
N TRP A 37 10.32 -8.22 5.26
CA TRP A 37 10.11 -9.10 4.11
C TRP A 37 9.04 -8.57 3.15
N GLY A 38 7.98 -7.93 3.67
CA GLY A 38 7.01 -7.22 2.83
C GLY A 38 7.64 -6.11 1.99
N LEU A 39 8.52 -5.30 2.59
CA LEU A 39 9.26 -4.24 1.90
C LEU A 39 10.22 -4.80 0.85
N ILE A 40 10.99 -5.83 1.19
CA ILE A 40 11.94 -6.48 0.27
C ILE A 40 11.18 -7.09 -0.91
N THR A 41 10.10 -7.81 -0.66
CA THR A 41 9.25 -8.37 -1.70
C THR A 41 8.69 -7.29 -2.61
N GLY A 42 8.15 -6.21 -2.03
CA GLY A 42 7.68 -5.07 -2.80
C GLY A 42 8.77 -4.48 -3.68
N PHE A 43 9.94 -4.22 -3.11
CA PHE A 43 11.08 -3.69 -3.84
C PHE A 43 11.51 -4.58 -5.01
N VAL A 44 11.64 -5.89 -4.78
CA VAL A 44 12.04 -6.85 -5.83
C VAL A 44 11.01 -6.88 -6.96
N ILE A 45 9.72 -7.02 -6.65
CA ILE A 45 8.64 -7.04 -7.64
C ILE A 45 8.59 -5.73 -8.44
N GLY A 46 8.75 -4.59 -7.74
CA GLY A 46 8.77 -3.27 -8.35
C GLY A 46 9.95 -3.08 -9.31
N LEU A 47 11.15 -3.52 -8.92
CA LEU A 47 12.32 -3.52 -9.79
C LEU A 47 12.15 -4.45 -10.99
N THR A 48 11.56 -5.65 -10.80
CA THR A 48 11.25 -6.55 -11.90
C THR A 48 10.32 -5.89 -12.91
N ARG A 49 9.29 -5.17 -12.45
CA ARG A 49 8.39 -4.41 -13.33
C ARG A 49 9.10 -3.28 -14.07
N LEU A 50 9.93 -2.49 -13.40
CA LEU A 50 10.71 -1.44 -14.04
C LEU A 50 11.66 -2.01 -15.09
N GLY A 51 12.36 -3.10 -14.78
CA GLY A 51 13.22 -3.81 -15.70
C GLY A 51 12.45 -4.33 -16.92
N ALA A 52 11.27 -4.92 -16.72
CA ALA A 52 10.40 -5.37 -17.81
C ALA A 52 9.96 -4.19 -18.69
N LYS A 53 9.57 -3.05 -18.10
CA LYS A 53 9.23 -1.84 -18.85
C LYS A 53 10.38 -1.32 -19.70
N VAL A 54 11.58 -1.23 -19.14
CA VAL A 54 12.76 -0.82 -19.90
C VAL A 54 13.02 -1.82 -21.03
N PHE A 55 13.05 -3.12 -20.74
CA PHE A 55 13.34 -4.16 -21.73
C PHE A 55 12.36 -4.17 -22.90
N TYR A 56 11.06 -4.30 -22.65
CA TYR A 56 10.04 -4.37 -23.72
C TYR A 56 9.81 -3.04 -24.44
N THR A 57 10.20 -1.91 -23.87
CA THR A 57 10.14 -0.60 -24.58
C THR A 57 11.39 -0.36 -25.44
N SER A 58 12.53 -0.96 -25.10
CA SER A 58 13.83 -0.67 -25.75
C SER A 58 14.28 -1.73 -26.76
N VAL A 59 13.74 -2.94 -26.70
CA VAL A 59 14.14 -4.07 -27.55
C VAL A 59 13.02 -4.39 -28.53
N ASP A 60 13.15 -3.93 -29.77
CA ASP A 60 12.13 -4.13 -30.82
C ASP A 60 11.88 -5.61 -31.17
N SER A 61 12.85 -6.50 -30.91
CA SER A 61 12.74 -7.94 -31.14
C SER A 61 12.17 -8.71 -29.95
N ALA A 62 11.80 -8.03 -28.86
CA ALA A 62 11.28 -8.70 -27.68
C ALA A 62 9.93 -9.39 -28.00
N THR A 63 9.79 -10.63 -27.55
CA THR A 63 8.53 -11.37 -27.78
C THR A 63 7.46 -10.87 -26.82
N HIS A 64 6.42 -10.23 -27.35
CA HIS A 64 5.27 -9.72 -26.59
C HIS A 64 4.24 -10.82 -26.33
N SER A 65 4.65 -11.88 -25.64
CA SER A 65 3.76 -12.99 -25.30
C SER A 65 4.14 -13.65 -23.98
N GLY A 66 3.16 -14.29 -23.34
CA GLY A 66 3.35 -15.06 -22.12
C GLY A 66 3.08 -14.29 -20.83
N LEU A 67 3.04 -15.04 -19.73
CA LEU A 67 2.61 -14.53 -18.42
C LEU A 67 3.48 -13.39 -17.90
N PHE A 68 4.80 -13.46 -18.13
CA PHE A 68 5.73 -12.43 -17.67
C PHE A 68 5.44 -11.07 -18.32
N TYR A 69 5.26 -11.05 -19.65
CA TYR A 69 4.89 -9.86 -20.39
C TYR A 69 3.55 -9.30 -19.90
N SER A 70 2.52 -10.13 -19.80
CA SER A 70 1.19 -9.65 -19.42
C SER A 70 1.16 -9.08 -17.99
N VAL A 71 1.84 -9.70 -17.04
CA VAL A 71 1.85 -9.25 -15.63
C VAL A 71 2.75 -8.03 -15.41
N PHE A 72 3.98 -8.06 -15.93
CA PHE A 72 4.99 -7.05 -15.58
C PHE A 72 5.09 -5.90 -16.57
N TYR A 73 4.55 -6.02 -17.78
CA TYR A 73 4.58 -4.96 -18.80
C TYR A 73 3.19 -4.44 -19.18
N GLU A 74 2.31 -5.34 -19.64
CA GLU A 74 1.01 -4.99 -20.23
C GLU A 74 0.01 -4.48 -19.19
N THR A 75 0.01 -5.08 -17.99
CA THR A 75 -0.93 -4.74 -16.91
C THR A 75 -0.84 -3.26 -16.55
N ASN A 76 -1.99 -2.58 -16.58
CA ASN A 76 -2.11 -1.18 -16.17
C ASN A 76 -1.51 -0.95 -14.77
N TRP A 77 -0.81 0.18 -14.63
CA TRP A 77 -0.04 0.53 -13.43
C TRP A 77 -0.88 0.58 -12.15
N LEU A 78 -2.13 1.04 -12.23
CA LEU A 78 -3.01 1.16 -11.06
C LEU A 78 -3.44 -0.22 -10.54
N PHE A 79 -3.83 -1.13 -11.44
CA PHE A 79 -4.18 -2.49 -11.07
C PHE A 79 -2.97 -3.24 -10.53
N PHE A 80 -1.80 -3.10 -11.15
CA PHE A 80 -0.58 -3.71 -10.64
C PHE A 80 -0.24 -3.23 -9.23
N CYS A 81 -0.32 -1.91 -8.98
CA CYS A 81 -0.12 -1.31 -7.66
C CYS A 81 -1.04 -1.92 -6.60
N GLY A 82 -2.33 -2.03 -6.90
CA GLY A 82 -3.31 -2.65 -5.99
C GLY A 82 -3.01 -4.13 -5.70
N TRP A 83 -2.73 -4.93 -6.73
CA TRP A 83 -2.40 -6.35 -6.56
C TRP A 83 -1.10 -6.55 -5.78
N MET A 84 -0.09 -5.74 -6.07
CA MET A 84 1.19 -5.75 -5.38
C MET A 84 1.04 -5.38 -3.90
N PHE A 85 0.20 -4.39 -3.59
CA PHE A 85 -0.12 -4.02 -2.20
C PHE A 85 -0.73 -5.20 -1.43
N LEU A 86 -1.72 -5.87 -2.01
CA LEU A 86 -2.34 -7.07 -1.41
C LEU A 86 -1.33 -8.20 -1.24
N PHE A 87 -0.47 -8.43 -2.23
CA PHE A 87 0.58 -9.44 -2.15
C PHE A 87 1.58 -9.16 -1.02
N CYS A 88 2.03 -7.92 -0.87
CA CYS A 88 2.90 -7.51 0.23
C CYS A 88 2.23 -7.71 1.60
N ILE A 89 0.93 -7.42 1.73
CA ILE A 89 0.16 -7.73 2.95
C ILE A 89 0.21 -9.23 3.26
N ILE A 90 -0.03 -10.09 2.27
CA ILE A 90 0.00 -11.55 2.46
C ILE A 90 1.39 -12.00 2.95
N VAL A 91 2.46 -11.49 2.34
CA VAL A 91 3.83 -11.80 2.78
C VAL A 91 4.07 -11.36 4.22
N ILE A 92 3.66 -10.13 4.58
CA ILE A 92 3.78 -9.63 5.95
C ILE A 92 3.03 -10.55 6.92
N ILE A 93 1.82 -10.99 6.58
CA ILE A 93 1.00 -11.89 7.40
C ILE A 93 1.73 -13.22 7.61
N VAL A 94 2.08 -13.89 6.51
CA VAL A 94 2.73 -15.21 6.53
C VAL A 94 4.02 -15.15 7.35
N VAL A 95 4.93 -14.22 7.03
CA VAL A 95 6.20 -14.10 7.73
C VAL A 95 6.00 -13.72 9.20
N SER A 96 5.04 -12.85 9.52
CA SER A 96 4.74 -12.51 10.92
C SER A 96 4.26 -13.72 11.72
N MET A 97 3.47 -14.61 11.12
CA MET A 97 3.00 -15.84 11.77
C MET A 97 4.16 -16.79 12.12
N PHE A 98 5.16 -16.88 11.25
CA PHE A 98 6.34 -17.74 11.45
C PHE A 98 7.51 -17.07 12.20
N THR A 99 7.35 -15.81 12.64
CA THR A 99 8.40 -15.08 13.37
C THR A 99 7.97 -14.74 14.79
N LYS A 100 8.94 -14.42 15.66
CA LYS A 100 8.68 -14.08 17.06
C LYS A 100 7.69 -12.91 17.16
N ALA A 101 6.68 -13.06 18.03
CA ALA A 101 5.72 -12.01 18.29
C ALA A 101 6.41 -10.75 18.86
N PRO A 102 5.94 -9.55 18.47
CA PRO A 102 6.39 -8.31 19.09
C PRO A 102 6.17 -8.34 20.61
N GLN A 103 7.12 -7.78 21.37
CA GLN A 103 6.91 -7.62 22.81
C GLN A 103 5.84 -6.55 23.04
N PRO A 104 4.89 -6.73 23.99
CA PRO A 104 3.81 -5.78 24.24
C PRO A 104 4.30 -4.33 24.46
N ALA A 105 5.42 -4.15 25.17
CA ALA A 105 6.01 -2.83 25.42
C ALA A 105 6.47 -2.10 24.14
N MET A 106 6.86 -2.83 23.09
CA MET A 106 7.33 -2.26 21.83
C MET A 106 6.20 -1.76 20.93
N ILE A 107 4.98 -2.24 21.15
CA ILE A 107 3.81 -1.93 20.32
C ILE A 107 2.77 -1.10 21.07
N GLN A 108 3.04 -0.74 22.33
CA GLN A 108 2.14 0.06 23.16
C GLN A 108 1.93 1.45 22.52
N GLY A 109 0.67 1.85 22.31
CA GLY A 109 0.32 3.14 21.68
C GLY A 109 0.58 3.23 20.17
N LEU A 110 1.18 2.21 19.53
CA LEU A 110 1.52 2.23 18.10
C LEU A 110 0.52 1.50 17.20
N VAL A 111 -0.24 0.56 17.78
CA VAL A 111 -1.23 -0.25 17.06
C VAL A 111 -2.60 0.10 17.59
N PHE A 112 -3.64 0.17 16.76
CA PHE A 112 -5.00 0.49 17.22
C PHE A 112 -5.46 -0.39 18.38
N GLY A 113 -5.08 -1.66 18.39
CA GLY A 113 -5.47 -2.56 19.46
C GLY A 113 -4.71 -2.35 20.79
N THR A 114 -3.58 -1.63 20.80
CA THR A 114 -2.78 -1.36 22.00
C THR A 114 -2.95 0.08 22.51
N ALA A 115 -3.75 0.89 21.83
CA ALA A 115 -4.12 2.21 22.30
C ALA A 115 -4.82 2.14 23.66
N THR A 116 -4.32 2.90 24.61
CA THR A 116 -4.89 3.10 25.95
C THR A 116 -6.20 3.90 25.86
N GLU A 117 -7.01 3.83 26.90
CA GLU A 117 -8.23 4.64 26.99
C GLU A 117 -7.93 6.14 27.01
N ALA A 118 -6.78 6.55 27.58
CA ALA A 118 -6.31 7.93 27.56
C ALA A 118 -5.99 8.39 26.12
N GLU A 119 -5.22 7.61 25.36
CA GLU A 119 -4.88 7.93 23.95
C GLU A 119 -6.13 7.95 23.06
N LYS A 120 -7.10 7.06 23.30
CA LYS A 120 -8.39 7.09 22.59
C LYS A 120 -9.20 8.33 22.94
N ALA A 121 -9.22 8.73 24.21
CA ALA A 121 -9.90 9.94 24.66
C ALA A 121 -9.27 11.20 24.05
N GLU A 122 -7.93 11.27 23.99
CA GLU A 122 -7.21 12.35 23.31
C GLU A 122 -7.50 12.38 21.81
N THR A 123 -7.48 11.22 21.14
CA THR A 123 -7.83 11.10 19.72
C THR A 123 -9.28 11.53 19.46
N ARG A 124 -10.20 11.29 20.40
CA ARG A 124 -11.57 11.78 20.28
C ARG A 124 -11.66 13.28 20.54
N ALA A 125 -10.89 13.80 21.48
CA ALA A 125 -10.87 15.22 21.78
C ALA A 125 -10.16 16.06 20.70
N SER A 126 -9.37 15.45 19.82
CA SER A 126 -8.63 16.15 18.77
C SER A 126 -9.48 16.69 17.63
N TRP A 127 -10.71 16.19 17.47
CA TRP A 127 -11.65 16.63 16.44
C TRP A 127 -13.00 17.00 17.04
N ASN A 128 -13.70 17.92 16.38
CA ASN A 128 -14.99 18.43 16.80
C ASN A 128 -16.05 18.27 15.70
N HIS A 129 -17.26 18.75 15.96
CA HIS A 129 -18.38 18.57 15.03
C HIS A 129 -18.18 19.31 13.69
N TRP A 130 -17.42 20.40 13.66
CA TRP A 130 -17.07 21.09 12.41
C TRP A 130 -16.18 20.24 11.53
N ASP A 131 -15.20 19.51 12.07
CA ASP A 131 -14.35 18.62 11.27
C ASP A 131 -15.19 17.56 10.53
N VAL A 132 -16.21 17.04 11.21
CA VAL A 132 -17.18 16.10 10.63
C VAL A 132 -18.03 16.77 9.54
N ILE A 133 -18.59 17.94 9.81
CA ILE A 133 -19.40 18.69 8.83
C ILE A 133 -18.59 18.97 7.56
N HIS A 134 -17.37 19.49 7.68
CA HIS A 134 -16.52 19.77 6.53
C HIS A 134 -16.15 18.50 5.76
N THR A 135 -15.84 17.40 6.47
CA THR A 135 -15.57 16.10 5.84
C THR A 135 -16.78 15.61 5.03
N LEU A 136 -17.99 15.69 5.59
CA LEU A 136 -19.23 15.30 4.90
C LEU A 136 -19.52 16.17 3.68
N ILE A 137 -19.28 17.49 3.76
CA ILE A 137 -19.43 18.40 2.63
C ILE A 137 -18.47 18.02 1.49
N ILE A 138 -17.18 17.79 1.80
CA ILE A 138 -16.18 17.41 0.80
C ILE A 138 -16.55 16.09 0.12
N LEU A 139 -16.94 15.08 0.91
CA LEU A 139 -17.38 13.79 0.37
C LEU A 139 -18.64 13.93 -0.48
N GLY A 140 -19.60 14.76 -0.05
CA GLY A 140 -20.83 15.05 -0.79
C GLY A 140 -20.57 15.72 -2.14
N ILE A 141 -19.71 16.75 -2.17
CA ILE A 141 -19.29 17.41 -3.43
C ILE A 141 -18.58 16.42 -4.34
N THR A 142 -17.68 15.60 -3.79
CA THR A 142 -16.94 14.60 -4.57
C THR A 142 -17.90 13.58 -5.19
N ALA A 143 -18.84 13.04 -4.42
CA ALA A 143 -19.83 12.09 -4.90
C ALA A 143 -20.78 12.71 -5.95
N ALA A 144 -21.26 13.94 -5.72
CA ALA A 144 -22.11 14.66 -6.67
C ALA A 144 -21.39 14.93 -8.00
N PHE A 145 -20.11 15.29 -7.93
CA PHE A 145 -19.27 15.47 -9.12
C PHE A 145 -19.16 14.16 -9.91
N TYR A 146 -18.79 13.06 -9.25
CA TYR A 146 -18.72 11.75 -9.92
C TYR A 146 -20.07 11.33 -10.49
N TRP A 147 -21.18 11.55 -9.79
CA TRP A 147 -22.52 11.22 -10.29
C TRP A 147 -22.89 12.01 -11.55
N TYR A 148 -22.61 13.32 -11.57
CA TYR A 148 -22.98 14.19 -12.69
C TYR A 148 -22.14 13.94 -13.95
N PHE A 149 -20.86 13.60 -13.80
CA PHE A 149 -19.91 13.41 -14.90
C PHE A 149 -19.67 11.94 -15.29
N TRP A 150 -20.36 11.00 -14.66
CA TRP A 150 -20.37 9.58 -15.05
C TRP A 150 -21.26 9.36 -16.28
#